data_AF-A0A7K7ARW3-F1
#
_entry.id   AF-A0A7K7ARW3-F1
#
_cell.length_a   1.000
_cell.length_b   1.000
_cell.length_c   1.000
_cell.angle_alpha   90.00
_cell.angle_beta   90.00
_cell.angle_gamma   90.00
#
_symmetry.space_group_name_H-M   'P 1'
#
loop_
_entity.id
_entity.type
_entity.pdbx_description
1 polymer ?
#
loop_
_entity_poly.entity_id
_entity_poly.type
_entity_poly.pdbx_seq_one_letter_code
_entity_poly.pdbx_strand_id
1 'polypeptide(L)'
;MAHPGRRGYDNREIVLKYIHYKLSQRGYDWAASGDRAPASPALSPAAAAAAAPAAAGTPSDHTGPVSRHPEPPGSAAASNEGEGLRPAPPGVHLALRQAGDEFSRRYQRDFAHMSGQLHLTPVTARGRFVAVVEELFRDGVNWGRIVAFFEFGGVMCVESVNREMSPLVDSIAAWMTEYLNRHLQNWIQDNGGWDAFVELYGNSMRPLFDFSWISLKTILSLVLVGACITLGAYFGHK
;
A
#
# COMPACT_ATOMS: atom_id res chain seq x y z
N MET A 1 -3.94 -12.49 -34.39
CA MET A 1 -5.07 -12.14 -33.53
C MET A 1 -4.51 -11.50 -32.27
N ALA A 2 -4.70 -10.19 -32.07
CA ALA A 2 -4.19 -9.47 -30.91
C ALA A 2 -5.17 -9.67 -29.75
N HIS A 3 -4.69 -10.20 -28.62
CA HIS A 3 -5.47 -10.25 -27.39
C HIS A 3 -5.68 -8.81 -26.91
N PRO A 4 -6.93 -8.36 -26.65
CA PRO A 4 -7.16 -7.01 -26.13
C PRO A 4 -6.44 -6.88 -24.79
N GLY A 5 -5.67 -5.80 -24.64
CA GLY A 5 -4.73 -5.61 -23.54
C GLY A 5 -5.33 -5.92 -22.17
N ARG A 6 -4.82 -6.95 -21.51
CA ARG A 6 -5.00 -7.20 -20.08
C ARG A 6 -4.35 -6.06 -19.30
N ARG A 7 -5.10 -4.96 -19.12
CA ARG A 7 -4.66 -3.81 -18.33
C ARG A 7 -4.65 -4.19 -16.85
N GLY A 8 -3.52 -4.02 -16.20
CA GLY A 8 -3.37 -4.30 -14.77
C GLY A 8 -4.07 -3.29 -13.87
N TYR A 9 -4.41 -3.71 -12.65
CA TYR A 9 -4.87 -2.79 -11.60
C TYR A 9 -3.72 -1.95 -11.05
N ASP A 10 -4.02 -0.76 -10.52
CA ASP A 10 -3.07 0.00 -9.71
C ASP A 10 -2.82 -0.68 -8.35
N ASN A 11 -1.85 -1.58 -8.32
CA ASN A 11 -1.42 -2.24 -7.09
C ASN A 11 -0.81 -1.26 -6.07
N ARG A 12 -0.30 -0.10 -6.52
CA ARG A 12 0.27 0.90 -5.62
C ARG A 12 -0.80 1.44 -4.70
N GLU A 13 -1.95 1.83 -5.25
CA GLU A 13 -3.10 2.30 -4.48
C GLU A 13 -3.52 1.29 -3.40
N ILE A 14 -3.60 0.00 -3.75
CA ILE A 14 -3.98 -1.07 -2.84
C ILE A 14 -2.98 -1.20 -1.68
N VAL A 15 -1.69 -1.18 -1.99
CA VAL A 15 -0.61 -1.24 -0.98
C VAL A 15 -0.66 -0.04 -0.05
N LEU A 16 -0.72 1.19 -0.58
CA LEU A 16 -0.69 2.40 0.22
C LEU A 16 -1.87 2.48 1.19
N LYS A 17 -3.09 2.23 0.70
CA LYS A 17 -4.30 2.24 1.55
C LYS A 17 -4.27 1.17 2.62
N TYR A 18 -3.66 0.02 2.34
CA TYR A 18 -3.53 -1.04 3.32
C TYR A 18 -2.47 -0.72 4.38
N ILE A 19 -1.30 -0.19 4.00
CA ILE A 19 -0.26 0.25 4.95
C ILE A 19 -0.78 1.36 5.86
N HIS A 20 -1.42 2.38 5.28
CA HIS A 20 -2.07 3.44 6.05
C HIS A 20 -3.04 2.86 7.08
N TYR A 21 -3.88 1.91 6.66
CA TYR A 21 -4.79 1.23 7.56
C TYR A 21 -4.05 0.52 8.72
N LYS A 22 -3.03 -0.30 8.46
CA LYS A 22 -2.29 -1.02 9.51
C LYS A 22 -1.58 -0.07 10.49
N LEU A 23 -1.05 1.05 10.00
CA LEU A 23 -0.43 2.07 10.85
C LEU A 23 -1.47 2.83 11.68
N SER A 24 -2.63 3.17 11.09
CA SER A 24 -3.71 3.83 11.81
C SER A 24 -4.30 2.98 12.94
N GLN A 25 -4.33 1.65 12.78
CA GLN A 25 -4.72 0.71 13.86
C GLN A 25 -3.79 0.80 15.08
N ARG A 26 -2.56 1.30 14.91
CA ARG A 26 -1.57 1.50 15.98
C ARG A 26 -1.48 2.96 16.44
N GLY A 27 -2.35 3.84 15.95
CA GLY A 27 -2.36 5.26 16.29
C GLY A 27 -1.34 6.11 15.51
N TYR A 28 -0.75 5.58 14.44
CA TYR A 28 0.18 6.33 13.59
C TYR A 28 -0.55 6.93 12.39
N ASP A 29 -0.35 8.22 12.16
CA ASP A 29 -0.81 8.93 10.97
C ASP A 29 0.34 9.00 9.94
N TRP A 30 0.29 8.10 8.95
CA TRP A 30 1.27 8.04 7.87
C TRP A 30 0.62 8.41 6.55
N ALA A 31 1.22 9.36 5.85
CA ALA A 31 0.91 9.68 4.46
C ALA A 31 2.14 9.36 3.60
N ALA A 32 1.92 8.69 2.48
CA ALA A 32 3.00 8.38 1.54
C ALA A 32 3.67 9.67 1.07
N SER A 33 5.00 9.65 0.92
CA SER A 33 5.78 10.87 0.58
C SER A 33 5.31 11.60 -0.69
N GLY A 34 4.60 10.92 -1.61
CA GLY A 34 4.01 11.54 -2.81
C GLY A 34 2.68 12.28 -2.60
N ASP A 35 1.96 12.01 -1.51
CA ASP A 35 0.68 12.65 -1.16
C ASP A 35 0.84 13.79 -0.14
N ARG A 36 2.05 13.95 0.41
CA ARG A 36 2.38 15.06 1.30
C ARG A 36 2.39 16.34 0.46
N ALA A 37 1.33 17.14 0.54
CA ALA A 37 1.37 18.52 0.07
C ALA A 37 2.64 19.19 0.64
N PRO A 38 3.40 19.97 -0.16
CA PRO A 38 4.62 20.59 0.33
C PRO A 38 4.26 21.38 1.57
N ALA A 39 4.90 21.03 2.70
CA ALA A 39 4.70 21.73 3.95
C ALA A 39 4.94 23.21 3.66
N SER A 40 3.88 24.02 3.74
CA SER A 40 3.99 25.46 3.58
C SER A 40 5.04 25.94 4.59
N PRO A 41 6.09 26.67 4.16
CA PRO A 41 7.09 27.14 5.10
C PRO A 41 6.38 28.04 6.10
N ALA A 42 6.38 27.64 7.37
CA ALA A 42 5.79 28.40 8.46
C ALA A 42 6.47 29.78 8.49
N LEU A 43 5.73 30.81 8.09
CA LEU A 43 6.13 32.20 8.20
C LEU A 43 6.33 32.52 9.68
N SER A 44 7.57 32.85 10.06
CA SER A 44 7.84 33.49 11.36
C SER A 44 7.21 34.90 11.40
N PRO A 45 6.76 35.38 12.57
CA PRO A 45 5.96 36.58 12.64
C PRO A 45 6.86 37.83 12.63
N ALA A 46 6.67 38.70 11.65
CA ALA A 46 7.27 40.03 11.63
C ALA A 46 6.20 41.10 11.35
N ALA A 47 6.03 41.96 12.35
CA ALA A 47 5.57 43.35 12.27
C ALA A 47 4.22 43.61 11.58
N ALA A 48 3.15 43.54 12.36
CA ALA A 48 1.94 44.30 12.09
C ALA A 48 2.05 45.69 12.72
N ALA A 49 2.09 46.74 11.89
CA ALA A 49 1.66 48.07 12.30
C ALA A 49 1.15 48.85 11.07
N ALA A 50 0.04 49.53 11.30
CA ALA A 50 -0.63 50.53 10.47
C ALA A 50 -1.50 50.02 9.32
N ALA A 51 -2.81 49.95 9.55
CA ALA A 51 -3.73 50.98 9.03
C ALA A 51 -5.19 50.66 9.40
N ALA A 52 -5.91 51.68 9.83
CA ALA A 52 -7.36 51.77 9.95
C ALA A 52 -7.74 53.21 9.54
N PRO A 53 -9.02 53.57 9.31
CA PRO A 53 -10.19 52.79 8.86
C PRO A 53 -10.97 53.54 7.74
N ALA A 54 -12.24 53.16 7.54
CA ALA A 54 -13.35 53.85 6.84
C ALA A 54 -13.54 53.46 5.35
N ALA A 55 -14.75 53.26 4.80
CA ALA A 55 -16.11 53.31 5.33
C ALA A 55 -17.05 52.51 4.39
N ALA A 56 -18.08 51.93 5.01
CA ALA A 56 -19.50 51.81 4.61
C ALA A 56 -19.95 51.74 3.13
N GLY A 57 -20.83 50.77 2.85
CA GLY A 57 -21.87 50.89 1.80
C GLY A 57 -22.21 49.58 1.05
N THR A 58 -23.19 48.84 1.53
CA THR A 58 -24.01 47.86 0.78
C THR A 58 -25.39 48.49 0.49
N PRO A 59 -26.37 47.85 -0.20
CA PRO A 59 -26.35 46.85 -1.29
C PRO A 59 -27.38 47.19 -2.43
N SER A 60 -27.62 46.20 -3.30
CA SER A 60 -28.85 45.95 -4.09
C SER A 60 -29.04 46.77 -5.37
N ASP A 61 -29.68 46.30 -6.42
CA ASP A 61 -30.02 44.98 -7.01
C ASP A 61 -30.55 45.34 -8.43
N HIS A 62 -31.10 44.38 -9.18
CA HIS A 62 -32.08 44.56 -10.28
C HIS A 62 -31.59 45.31 -11.55
N THR A 63 -31.73 44.87 -12.81
CA THR A 63 -32.63 43.89 -13.46
C THR A 63 -32.25 43.82 -14.96
N GLY A 64 -32.41 42.66 -15.61
CA GLY A 64 -32.89 42.59 -17.01
C GLY A 64 -31.88 42.32 -18.16
N PRO A 65 -32.33 41.85 -19.35
CA PRO A 65 -31.86 40.56 -19.89
C PRO A 65 -31.51 40.50 -21.42
N VAL A 66 -31.07 39.30 -21.88
CA VAL A 66 -31.10 38.70 -23.25
C VAL A 66 -30.19 39.21 -24.40
N SER A 67 -29.33 38.31 -24.95
CA SER A 67 -29.22 37.87 -26.38
C SER A 67 -27.89 37.13 -26.65
N ARG A 68 -27.86 35.79 -26.81
CA ARG A 68 -27.80 34.98 -28.06
C ARG A 68 -26.71 35.33 -29.09
N HIS A 69 -25.73 34.43 -29.28
CA HIS A 69 -25.31 33.92 -30.61
C HIS A 69 -24.51 32.59 -30.51
N PRO A 70 -24.59 31.64 -31.48
CA PRO A 70 -24.03 30.28 -31.42
C PRO A 70 -22.81 30.00 -32.33
N GLU A 71 -22.11 28.88 -32.02
CA GLU A 71 -21.26 27.98 -32.86
C GLU A 71 -19.91 28.48 -33.47
N PRO A 72 -18.96 27.63 -33.94
CA PRO A 72 -19.03 26.17 -34.28
C PRO A 72 -17.84 25.29 -33.77
N PRO A 73 -17.77 23.98 -34.14
CA PRO A 73 -16.98 22.94 -33.49
C PRO A 73 -15.68 22.56 -34.24
N GLY A 74 -14.79 21.84 -33.53
CA GLY A 74 -13.77 20.99 -34.16
C GLY A 74 -12.32 21.29 -33.75
N SER A 75 -11.82 20.53 -32.78
CA SER A 75 -10.53 19.86 -32.98
C SER A 75 -10.50 18.61 -32.12
N ALA A 76 -10.65 17.48 -32.80
CA ALA A 76 -10.32 16.18 -32.28
C ALA A 76 -8.83 16.11 -31.91
N ALA A 77 -8.53 15.08 -31.12
CA ALA A 77 -7.23 14.43 -31.01
C ALA A 77 -6.13 15.20 -30.28
N ALA A 78 -6.18 15.10 -28.95
CA ALA A 78 -5.09 14.49 -28.19
C ALA A 78 -5.63 14.14 -26.80
N SER A 79 -6.51 13.14 -26.73
CA SER A 79 -6.61 12.37 -25.49
C SER A 79 -5.22 11.80 -25.24
N ASN A 80 -4.50 12.41 -24.30
CA ASN A 80 -3.36 11.82 -23.65
C ASN A 80 -3.84 10.45 -23.14
N GLU A 81 -3.61 9.40 -23.92
CA GLU A 81 -3.66 8.03 -23.43
C GLU A 81 -2.48 7.86 -22.47
N GLY A 82 -2.59 8.49 -21.29
CA GLY A 82 -1.78 8.11 -20.15
C GLY A 82 -2.04 6.64 -19.86
N GLU A 83 -0.99 5.85 -19.76
CA GLU A 83 -0.99 4.42 -19.44
C GLU A 83 -2.13 4.04 -18.47
N GLY A 84 -3.22 3.52 -19.02
CA GLY A 84 -4.46 3.36 -18.28
C GLY A 84 -4.45 2.11 -17.40
N LEU A 85 -3.82 2.18 -16.24
CA LEU A 85 -4.07 1.20 -15.16
C LEU A 85 -5.53 1.31 -14.72
N ARG A 86 -6.15 0.16 -14.45
CA ARG A 86 -7.53 0.12 -13.94
C ARG A 86 -7.50 0.53 -12.46
N PRO A 87 -8.41 1.40 -12.00
CA PRO A 87 -8.55 1.68 -10.58
C PRO A 87 -8.89 0.39 -9.82
N ALA A 88 -8.48 0.31 -8.56
CA ALA A 88 -8.73 -0.83 -7.71
C ALA A 88 -10.26 -1.11 -7.60
N PRO A 89 -10.72 -2.37 -7.65
CA PRO A 89 -12.15 -2.68 -7.59
C PRO A 89 -12.83 -2.12 -6.33
N PRO A 90 -14.11 -1.70 -6.42
CA PRO A 90 -14.89 -1.33 -5.24
C PRO A 90 -14.89 -2.49 -4.23
N GLY A 91 -14.50 -2.20 -2.99
CA GLY A 91 -14.48 -3.19 -1.91
C GLY A 91 -13.18 -3.97 -1.73
N VAL A 92 -12.20 -3.91 -2.66
CA VAL A 92 -10.92 -4.63 -2.50
C VAL A 92 -10.19 -4.24 -1.23
N HIS A 93 -10.18 -2.95 -0.88
CA HIS A 93 -9.57 -2.49 0.35
C HIS A 93 -10.31 -3.02 1.59
N LEU A 94 -11.63 -3.12 1.55
CA LEU A 94 -12.41 -3.64 2.67
C LEU A 94 -12.17 -5.15 2.84
N ALA A 95 -12.26 -5.91 1.75
CA ALA A 95 -12.01 -7.35 1.73
C ALA A 95 -10.60 -7.68 2.22
N LEU A 96 -9.59 -6.92 1.78
CA LEU A 96 -8.21 -7.12 2.18
C LEU A 96 -7.97 -6.78 3.66
N ARG A 97 -8.61 -5.73 4.18
CA ARG A 97 -8.57 -5.41 5.62
C ARG A 97 -9.21 -6.51 6.45
N GLN A 98 -10.40 -6.97 6.06
CA GLN A 98 -11.11 -8.04 6.78
C GLN A 98 -10.32 -9.36 6.75
N ALA A 99 -9.78 -9.74 5.59
CA ALA A 99 -8.95 -10.92 5.44
C ALA A 99 -7.66 -10.80 6.27
N GLY A 100 -7.02 -9.63 6.25
CA GLY A 100 -5.84 -9.33 7.04
C GLY A 100 -6.11 -9.36 8.54
N ASP A 101 -7.19 -8.75 9.02
CA ASP A 101 -7.58 -8.76 10.44
C ASP A 101 -7.86 -10.17 10.94
N GLU A 102 -8.55 -11.00 10.14
CA GLU A 102 -8.79 -12.41 10.47
C GLU A 102 -7.47 -13.17 10.57
N PHE A 103 -6.58 -12.96 9.61
CA PHE A 103 -5.25 -13.55 9.57
C PHE A 103 -4.42 -13.13 10.79
N SER A 104 -4.36 -11.83 11.08
CA SER A 104 -3.70 -11.25 12.25
C SER A 104 -4.24 -11.83 13.55
N ARG A 105 -5.57 -11.94 13.72
CA ARG A 105 -6.20 -12.48 14.94
C ARG A 105 -5.85 -13.95 15.14
N ARG A 106 -5.93 -14.74 14.06
CA ARG A 106 -5.70 -16.19 14.11
C ARG A 106 -4.24 -16.54 14.39
N TYR A 107 -3.32 -15.67 13.99
CA TYR A 107 -1.88 -15.91 14.06
C TYR A 107 -1.12 -14.91 14.93
N GLN A 108 -1.83 -14.21 15.81
CA GLN A 108 -1.31 -13.11 16.63
C GLN A 108 -0.06 -13.50 17.44
N ARG A 109 -0.06 -14.67 18.08
CA ARG A 109 1.08 -15.16 18.88
C ARG A 109 2.34 -15.34 18.05
N ASP A 110 2.19 -15.88 16.85
CA ASP A 110 3.30 -16.16 15.96
C ASP A 110 3.84 -14.86 15.37
N PHE A 111 2.97 -13.94 14.99
CA PHE A 111 3.35 -12.60 14.54
C PHE A 111 4.09 -11.79 15.60
N ALA A 112 3.64 -11.83 16.85
CA ALA A 112 4.33 -11.17 17.95
C ALA A 112 5.76 -11.72 18.13
N HIS A 113 5.93 -13.04 18.05
CA HIS A 113 7.24 -13.68 18.10
C HIS A 113 8.14 -13.28 16.91
N MET A 114 7.58 -13.28 15.70
CA MET A 114 8.32 -12.92 14.48
C MET A 114 8.72 -11.44 14.46
N SER A 115 7.86 -10.53 14.91
CA SER A 115 8.17 -9.10 15.09
C SER A 115 9.36 -8.91 16.04
N GLY A 116 9.41 -9.68 17.13
CA GLY A 116 10.52 -9.65 18.09
C GLY A 116 11.85 -10.17 17.52
N GLN A 117 11.81 -11.06 16.51
CA GLN A 117 12.99 -11.63 15.86
C GLN A 117 13.43 -10.89 14.58
N LEU A 118 12.57 -10.01 14.04
CA LEU A 118 12.92 -9.11 12.95
C LEU A 118 13.96 -8.11 13.46
N HIS A 119 15.24 -8.44 13.32
CA HIS A 119 16.36 -7.50 13.44
C HIS A 119 16.34 -6.54 12.24
N LEU A 120 15.33 -5.68 12.23
CA LEU A 120 15.09 -4.70 11.21
C LEU A 120 16.05 -3.52 11.43
N THR A 121 16.90 -3.28 10.45
CA THR A 121 17.70 -2.07 10.32
C THR A 121 17.49 -1.53 8.90
N PRO A 122 17.77 -0.25 8.61
CA PRO A 122 17.57 0.30 7.27
C PRO A 122 18.38 -0.48 6.21
N VAL A 123 19.54 -1.01 6.60
CA VAL A 123 20.42 -1.78 5.71
C VAL A 123 19.90 -3.20 5.47
N THR A 124 19.40 -3.87 6.51
CA THR A 124 18.96 -5.28 6.43
C THR A 124 17.52 -5.43 5.95
N ALA A 125 16.69 -4.39 6.06
CA ALA A 125 15.25 -4.46 5.81
C ALA A 125 14.88 -5.01 4.42
N ARG A 126 15.54 -4.52 3.36
CA ARG A 126 15.26 -4.98 2.00
C ARG A 126 15.60 -6.46 1.81
N GLY A 127 16.77 -6.89 2.30
CA GLY A 127 17.19 -8.29 2.20
C GLY A 127 16.24 -9.22 2.97
N ARG A 128 15.79 -8.80 4.16
CA ARG A 128 14.79 -9.54 4.95
C ARG A 128 13.44 -9.62 4.24
N PHE A 129 12.99 -8.51 3.65
CA PHE A 129 11.77 -8.49 2.85
C PHE A 129 11.85 -9.52 1.72
N VAL A 130 12.88 -9.44 0.87
CA VAL A 130 13.07 -10.34 -0.27
C VAL A 130 13.11 -11.80 0.16
N ALA A 131 13.93 -12.14 1.16
CA ALA A 131 14.08 -13.52 1.60
C ALA A 131 12.76 -14.12 2.12
N VAL A 132 11.94 -13.34 2.84
CA VAL A 132 10.65 -13.82 3.33
C VAL A 132 9.63 -13.98 2.21
N VAL A 133 9.57 -13.04 1.26
CA VAL A 133 8.57 -13.10 0.18
C VAL A 133 8.89 -14.17 -0.85
N GLU A 134 10.16 -14.38 -1.19
CA GLU A 134 10.58 -15.49 -2.06
C GLU A 134 10.20 -16.84 -1.44
N GLU A 135 10.41 -16.97 -0.14
CA GLU A 135 10.05 -18.20 0.56
C GLU A 135 8.52 -18.38 0.63
N LEU A 136 7.78 -17.33 0.97
CA LEU A 136 6.31 -17.33 1.04
C LEU A 136 5.67 -17.83 -0.26
N PHE A 137 6.26 -17.52 -1.42
CA PHE A 137 5.73 -17.88 -2.73
C PHE A 137 6.49 -19.04 -3.41
N ARG A 138 7.43 -19.70 -2.72
CA ARG A 138 8.26 -20.78 -3.28
C ARG A 138 7.44 -21.89 -3.95
N ASP A 139 6.40 -22.38 -3.28
CA ASP A 139 5.55 -23.48 -3.79
C ASP A 139 4.34 -22.99 -4.62
N GLY A 140 4.36 -21.72 -5.03
CA GLY A 140 3.29 -21.12 -5.83
C GLY A 140 2.48 -20.04 -5.12
N VAL A 141 1.57 -19.44 -5.87
CA VAL A 141 0.77 -18.28 -5.45
C VAL A 141 -0.68 -18.71 -5.21
N ASN A 142 -1.28 -18.18 -4.15
CA ASN A 142 -2.72 -18.24 -3.89
C ASN A 142 -3.16 -17.00 -3.11
N TRP A 143 -4.47 -16.74 -3.06
CA TRP A 143 -5.01 -15.55 -2.38
C TRP A 143 -4.65 -15.49 -0.89
N GLY A 144 -4.61 -16.62 -0.18
CA GLY A 144 -4.19 -16.66 1.22
C GLY A 144 -2.72 -16.23 1.42
N ARG A 145 -1.82 -16.67 0.54
CA ARG A 145 -0.41 -16.23 0.52
C ARG A 145 -0.27 -14.75 0.16
N ILE A 146 -1.12 -14.23 -0.73
CA ILE A 146 -1.18 -12.79 -1.02
C ILE A 146 -1.63 -12.00 0.22
N VAL A 147 -2.65 -12.44 0.95
CA VAL A 147 -3.05 -11.80 2.22
C VAL A 147 -1.89 -11.84 3.22
N ALA A 148 -1.18 -12.97 3.33
CA ALA A 148 -0.02 -13.09 4.20
C ALA A 148 1.12 -12.11 3.84
N PHE A 149 1.35 -11.90 2.54
CA PHE A 149 2.31 -10.90 2.04
C PHE A 149 1.95 -9.48 2.49
N PHE A 150 0.67 -9.11 2.40
CA PHE A 150 0.20 -7.82 2.89
C PHE A 150 0.39 -7.67 4.40
N GLU A 151 0.00 -8.69 5.18
CA GLU A 151 0.17 -8.70 6.63
C GLU A 151 1.65 -8.61 7.05
N PHE A 152 2.54 -9.33 6.38
CA PHE A 152 3.98 -9.24 6.61
C PHE A 152 4.54 -7.84 6.34
N GLY A 153 4.18 -7.22 5.21
CA GLY A 153 4.57 -5.85 4.91
C GLY A 153 4.04 -4.84 5.93
N GLY A 154 2.79 -5.01 6.39
CA GLY A 154 2.21 -4.22 7.47
C GLY A 154 2.98 -4.34 8.79
N VAL A 155 3.40 -5.55 9.16
CA VAL A 155 4.24 -5.78 10.35
C VAL A 155 5.59 -5.08 10.21
N MET A 156 6.25 -5.18 9.06
CA MET A 156 7.51 -4.46 8.83
C MET A 156 7.34 -2.94 8.95
N CYS A 157 6.22 -2.38 8.46
CA CYS A 157 5.94 -0.94 8.58
C CYS A 157 5.74 -0.52 10.04
N VAL A 158 4.92 -1.26 10.79
CA VAL A 158 4.68 -1.00 12.21
C VAL A 158 5.98 -1.10 13.01
N GLU A 159 6.78 -2.14 12.77
CA GLU A 159 8.09 -2.32 13.43
C GLU A 159 9.08 -1.20 13.08
N SER A 160 9.03 -0.68 11.85
CA SER A 160 9.84 0.46 11.42
C SER A 160 9.50 1.71 12.22
N VAL A 161 8.21 2.02 12.38
CA VAL A 161 7.77 3.20 13.13
C VAL A 161 8.07 3.05 14.63
N ASN A 162 7.85 1.85 15.21
CA ASN A 162 8.19 1.57 16.61
C ASN A 162 9.68 1.78 16.94
N ARG A 163 10.55 1.67 15.94
CA ARG A 163 12.01 1.85 16.06
C ARG A 163 12.50 3.20 15.54
N GLU A 164 11.60 4.17 15.37
CA GLU A 164 11.91 5.52 14.87
C GLU A 164 12.54 5.53 13.46
N MET A 165 12.27 4.50 12.66
CA MET A 165 12.72 4.37 11.26
C MET A 165 11.59 4.65 10.28
N SER A 166 10.72 5.62 10.55
CA SER A 166 9.54 5.94 9.73
C SER A 166 9.81 6.13 8.22
N PRO A 167 10.96 6.68 7.76
CA PRO A 167 11.27 6.75 6.32
C PRO A 167 11.32 5.38 5.61
N LEU A 168 11.51 4.29 6.36
CA LEU A 168 11.53 2.93 5.82
C LEU A 168 10.14 2.48 5.35
N VAL A 169 9.06 3.08 5.85
CA VAL A 169 7.68 2.74 5.46
C VAL A 169 7.44 2.99 3.97
N ASP A 170 7.90 4.12 3.42
CA ASP A 170 7.80 4.41 1.99
C ASP A 170 8.59 3.39 1.14
N SER A 171 9.75 2.96 1.64
CA SER A 171 10.57 1.94 0.98
C SER A 171 9.88 0.58 0.96
N ILE A 172 9.27 0.17 2.08
CA ILE A 172 8.51 -1.09 2.18
C ILE A 172 7.30 -1.04 1.24
N ALA A 173 6.55 0.06 1.21
CA ALA A 173 5.44 0.26 0.28
C ALA A 173 5.88 0.13 -1.19
N ALA A 174 7.03 0.70 -1.53
CA ALA A 174 7.60 0.58 -2.87
C ALA A 174 7.98 -0.87 -3.20
N TRP A 175 8.65 -1.59 -2.29
CA TRP A 175 9.01 -3.00 -2.51
C TRP A 175 7.79 -3.90 -2.65
N MET A 176 6.75 -3.67 -1.85
CA MET A 176 5.51 -4.42 -1.96
C MET A 176 4.82 -4.20 -3.31
N THR A 177 4.74 -2.94 -3.74
CA THR A 177 4.16 -2.56 -5.04
C THR A 177 4.96 -3.18 -6.19
N GLU A 178 6.29 -3.09 -6.14
CA GLU A 178 7.18 -3.68 -7.14
C GLU A 178 7.00 -5.20 -7.22
N TYR A 179 6.92 -5.87 -6.07
CA TYR A 179 6.76 -7.33 -6.03
C TYR A 179 5.40 -7.77 -6.60
N LEU A 180 4.32 -7.06 -6.25
CA LEU A 180 3.00 -7.30 -6.82
C LEU A 180 3.03 -7.17 -8.34
N ASN A 181 3.58 -6.07 -8.85
CA ASN A 181 3.62 -5.78 -10.28
C ASN A 181 4.48 -6.78 -11.07
N ARG A 182 5.64 -7.18 -10.53
CA ARG A 182 6.59 -8.04 -11.25
C ARG A 182 6.28 -9.53 -11.13
N HIS A 183 5.87 -9.99 -9.95
CA HIS A 183 5.82 -11.42 -9.64
C HIS A 183 4.38 -11.95 -9.48
N LEU A 184 3.46 -11.13 -8.99
CA LEU A 184 2.11 -11.60 -8.63
C LEU A 184 1.04 -11.17 -9.66
N GLN A 185 1.31 -10.13 -10.44
CA GLN A 185 0.36 -9.53 -11.38
C GLN A 185 -0.24 -10.54 -12.36
N ASN A 186 0.60 -11.37 -13.00
CA ASN A 186 0.13 -12.33 -13.99
C ASN A 186 -0.80 -13.37 -13.34
N TRP A 187 -0.39 -13.93 -12.20
CA TRP A 187 -1.21 -14.88 -11.46
C TRP A 187 -2.54 -14.25 -11.02
N ILE A 188 -2.52 -13.02 -10.51
CA ILE A 188 -3.73 -12.27 -10.13
C ILE A 188 -4.67 -12.15 -11.33
N GLN A 189 -4.18 -11.76 -12.49
CA GLN A 189 -4.99 -11.62 -13.71
C GLN A 189 -5.51 -12.96 -14.24
N ASP A 190 -4.72 -14.03 -14.12
CA ASP A 190 -5.12 -15.39 -14.51
C ASP A 190 -6.18 -15.98 -13.59
N ASN A 191 -6.28 -15.49 -12.35
CA ASN A 191 -7.23 -15.95 -11.34
C ASN A 191 -8.38 -14.97 -11.12
N GLY A 192 -8.77 -14.23 -12.16
CA GLY A 192 -9.96 -13.36 -12.16
C GLY A 192 -9.75 -11.96 -11.58
N GLY A 193 -8.50 -11.57 -11.32
CA GLY A 193 -8.15 -10.24 -10.85
C GLY A 193 -8.54 -9.98 -9.39
N TRP A 194 -8.42 -8.71 -8.98
CA TRP A 194 -8.87 -8.29 -7.66
C TRP A 194 -10.39 -8.36 -7.49
N ASP A 195 -11.15 -8.39 -8.58
CA ASP A 195 -12.61 -8.62 -8.55
C ASP A 195 -12.93 -10.01 -7.98
N ALA A 196 -12.24 -11.06 -8.44
CA ALA A 196 -12.40 -12.41 -7.90
C ALA A 196 -12.00 -12.51 -6.41
N PHE A 197 -10.96 -11.77 -6.00
CA PHE A 197 -10.61 -11.68 -4.58
C PHE A 197 -11.75 -11.07 -3.75
N VAL A 198 -12.36 -9.99 -4.23
CA VAL A 198 -13.52 -9.36 -3.55
C VAL A 198 -14.70 -10.32 -3.48
N GLU A 199 -14.98 -11.08 -4.54
CA GLU A 199 -16.07 -12.05 -4.53
C GLU A 199 -15.84 -13.17 -3.48
N LEU A 200 -14.61 -13.71 -3.43
CA LEU A 200 -14.21 -14.77 -2.50
C LEU A 200 -14.27 -14.32 -1.03
N TYR A 201 -13.78 -13.11 -0.75
CA TYR A 201 -13.63 -12.61 0.63
C TYR A 201 -14.77 -11.69 1.07
N GLY A 202 -15.60 -11.17 0.16
CA GLY A 202 -16.69 -10.23 0.44
C GLY A 202 -18.02 -10.87 0.82
N ASN A 203 -18.36 -12.05 0.30
CA ASN A 203 -19.69 -12.66 0.48
C ASN A 203 -19.74 -13.85 1.45
N SER A 204 -18.62 -14.53 1.74
CA SER A 204 -18.58 -15.65 2.69
C SER A 204 -17.13 -15.96 3.05
N MET A 205 -16.66 -15.47 4.19
CA MET A 205 -15.38 -15.88 4.78
C MET A 205 -15.46 -17.35 5.24
N ARG A 206 -15.36 -18.30 4.30
CA ARG A 206 -15.03 -19.69 4.63
C ARG A 206 -13.58 -19.74 5.13
N PRO A 207 -13.22 -20.66 6.03
CA PRO A 207 -11.85 -20.79 6.52
C PRO A 207 -10.97 -21.41 5.42
N LEU A 208 -10.64 -20.65 4.38
CA LEU A 208 -9.68 -21.04 3.34
C LEU A 208 -8.22 -21.01 3.82
N PHE A 209 -7.99 -20.57 5.06
CA PHE A 209 -6.66 -20.39 5.65
C PHE A 209 -6.05 -21.65 6.28
N ASP A 210 -6.78 -22.77 6.32
CA ASP A 210 -6.40 -23.92 7.16
C ASP A 210 -5.10 -24.63 6.74
N PHE A 211 -4.62 -24.49 5.49
CA PHE A 211 -3.37 -25.14 5.05
C PHE A 211 -2.17 -24.20 4.89
N SER A 212 -2.37 -22.88 4.78
CA SER A 212 -1.30 -21.96 4.34
C SER A 212 -0.37 -21.47 5.46
N TRP A 213 -0.81 -21.46 6.71
CA TRP A 213 -0.04 -20.84 7.79
C TRP A 213 1.04 -21.73 8.39
N ILE A 214 0.83 -23.04 8.49
CA ILE A 214 1.86 -23.95 9.04
C ILE A 214 3.09 -23.92 8.14
N SER A 215 2.90 -23.96 6.82
CA SER A 215 3.97 -23.75 5.86
C SER A 215 4.60 -22.36 5.99
N LEU A 216 3.81 -21.31 6.24
CA LEU A 216 4.36 -19.97 6.40
C LEU A 216 5.22 -19.81 7.67
N LYS A 217 4.82 -20.42 8.78
CA LYS A 217 5.63 -20.45 10.01
C LYS A 217 6.97 -21.13 9.77
N THR A 218 6.98 -22.26 9.06
CA THR A 218 8.24 -22.98 8.76
C THR A 218 9.13 -22.14 7.87
N ILE A 219 8.55 -21.51 6.85
CA ILE A 219 9.20 -20.59 5.90
C ILE A 219 9.84 -19.40 6.64
N LEU A 220 9.04 -18.69 7.43
CA LEU A 220 9.48 -17.47 8.12
C LEU A 220 10.50 -17.80 9.21
N SER A 221 10.34 -18.92 9.92
CA SER A 221 11.34 -19.43 10.87
C SER A 221 12.66 -19.81 10.19
N LEU A 222 12.62 -20.47 9.02
CA LEU A 222 13.83 -20.85 8.26
C LEU A 222 14.59 -19.61 7.75
N VAL A 223 13.89 -18.58 7.28
CA VAL A 223 14.52 -17.32 6.80
C VAL A 223 15.09 -16.52 7.98
N LEU A 224 14.41 -16.49 9.12
CA LEU A 224 14.90 -15.82 10.33
C LEU A 224 16.16 -16.51 10.89
N VAL A 225 16.16 -17.84 10.98
CA VAL A 225 17.30 -18.65 11.50
C VAL A 225 18.44 -18.77 10.49
N GLY A 226 18.15 -18.94 9.20
CA GLY A 226 19.14 -19.13 8.13
C GLY A 226 20.02 -17.89 7.88
N ALA A 227 19.51 -16.70 8.16
CA ALA A 227 20.31 -15.46 8.10
C ALA A 227 21.34 -15.33 9.25
N CYS A 228 21.18 -16.08 10.34
CA CYS A 228 22.19 -16.11 11.41
C CYS A 228 23.34 -17.07 11.08
N ILE A 229 23.06 -18.16 10.36
CA ILE A 229 24.06 -19.18 10.02
C ILE A 229 25.00 -18.70 8.90
N THR A 230 24.51 -17.89 7.96
CA THR A 230 25.31 -17.36 6.84
C THR A 230 26.28 -16.25 7.25
N LEU A 231 25.95 -15.43 8.26
CA LEU A 231 26.92 -14.46 8.80
C LEU A 231 28.01 -15.12 9.67
N GLY A 232 27.70 -16.23 10.36
CA GLY A 232 28.68 -16.96 11.17
C GLY A 232 29.82 -17.60 10.35
N ALA A 233 29.54 -17.99 9.10
CA ALA A 233 30.56 -18.55 8.21
C ALA A 233 31.51 -17.50 7.61
N TYR A 234 31.14 -16.21 7.62
CA TYR A 234 31.95 -15.15 7.02
C TYR A 234 32.98 -14.54 8.00
N PHE A 235 32.76 -14.67 9.31
CA PHE A 235 33.68 -14.18 10.35
C PHE A 235 34.60 -15.25 10.94
N GLY A 236 34.51 -16.50 10.49
CA GLY A 236 35.38 -17.60 10.94
C GLY A 236 36.71 -17.73 10.18
N HIS A 237 37.01 -16.83 9.24
CA HIS A 237 38.21 -16.91 8.39
C HIS A 237 39.00 -15.60 8.43
N LYS A 238 39.53 -15.24 9.61
CA LYS A 238 40.63 -14.28 9.73
C LYS A 238 41.47 -14.54 10.96
#